data_AF-A0A2G3JZT8-F1
#
_entry.id   AF-A0A2G3JZT8-F1
#
_cell.length_a   1.000
_cell.length_b   1.000
_cell.length_c   1.000
_cell.angle_alpha   90.00
_cell.angle_beta   90.00
_cell.angle_gamma   90.00
#
_symmetry.space_group_name_H-M   'P 1'
#
loop_
_entity.id
_entity.type
_entity.pdbx_description
1 polymer ?
#
loop_
_entity_poly.entity_id
_entity_poly.type
_entity_poly.pdbx_seq_one_letter_code
_entity_poly.pdbx_strand_id
1 'polypeptide(L)'
;MGVASSSASLGQQQTGIYVNAATGNLAIQDRDEFLGAKGFKLGLLRTYNSQAGLDGDNNDNWRIGAYKQVRLESGAVGAVGSTLLRVREDGSEVRYQYDAATQSYRASSVTPCWNNAL
;
A
#
# COMPACT_ATOMS: atom_id res chain seq x y z
N MET A 1 11.36 -6.87 24.64
CA MET A 1 11.79 -5.83 23.68
C MET A 1 10.64 -4.87 23.49
N GLY A 2 10.85 -3.60 23.83
CA GLY A 2 9.79 -2.61 24.04
C GLY A 2 9.08 -2.22 22.75
N VAL A 3 7.74 -2.22 22.81
CA VAL A 3 6.89 -1.68 21.76
C VAL A 3 6.88 -0.17 21.93
N ALA A 4 7.60 0.56 21.07
CA ALA A 4 7.46 2.01 20.99
C ALA A 4 6.20 2.31 20.16
N SER A 5 5.05 2.40 20.82
CA SER A 5 3.84 2.95 20.23
C SER A 5 3.91 4.48 20.26
N SER A 6 4.45 5.10 19.20
CA SER A 6 4.32 6.54 19.00
C SER A 6 2.94 6.83 18.41
N SER A 7 1.95 7.00 19.28
CA SER A 7 0.69 7.65 18.92
C SER A 7 0.94 9.16 18.81
N ALA A 8 1.43 9.61 17.65
CA ALA A 8 1.55 11.02 17.33
C ALA A 8 0.30 11.47 16.58
N SER A 9 -0.79 11.73 17.31
CA SER A 9 -1.88 12.54 16.77
C SER A 9 -1.56 14.00 17.02
N LEU A 10 -1.18 14.78 16.00
CA LEU A 10 -1.38 16.22 16.09
C LEU A 10 -1.47 16.92 14.73
N GLY A 11 -2.67 17.44 14.45
CA GLY A 11 -2.91 18.48 13.44
C GLY A 11 -3.95 18.15 12.38
N GLN A 12 -5.22 17.90 12.77
CA GLN A 12 -6.40 17.67 11.89
C GLN A 12 -6.32 16.50 10.90
N GLN A 13 -5.13 16.00 10.59
CA GLN A 13 -4.85 14.87 9.71
C GLN A 13 -4.45 13.66 10.56
N GLN A 14 -4.98 12.50 10.19
CA GLN A 14 -4.62 11.22 10.81
C GLN A 14 -3.26 10.75 10.30
N THR A 15 -2.18 11.48 10.62
CA THR A 15 -0.83 11.12 10.22
C THR A 15 -0.30 9.99 11.10
N GLY A 16 0.06 8.86 10.50
CA GLY A 16 0.75 7.74 11.14
C GLY A 16 2.23 7.73 10.77
N ILE A 17 3.12 7.60 11.75
CA ILE A 17 4.57 7.52 11.54
C ILE A 17 5.07 6.20 12.13
N TYR A 18 5.89 5.47 11.38
CA TYR A 18 6.48 4.21 11.81
C TYR A 18 7.98 4.18 11.46
N VAL A 19 8.78 3.69 12.39
CA VAL A 19 10.23 3.49 12.21
C VAL A 19 10.59 2.05 12.52
N ASN A 20 11.20 1.37 11.55
CA ASN A 20 11.84 0.09 11.77
C ASN A 20 13.30 0.31 12.20
N ALA A 21 13.59 0.15 13.49
CA ALA A 21 14.94 0.37 14.01
C ALA A 21 15.97 -0.68 13.53
N ALA A 22 15.53 -1.86 13.08
CA ALA A 22 16.44 -2.89 12.59
C ALA A 22 16.91 -2.60 11.16
N THR A 23 16.06 -2.01 10.32
CA THR A 23 16.38 -1.72 8.92
C THR A 23 16.66 -0.25 8.65
N GLY A 24 16.34 0.64 9.58
CA GLY A 24 16.36 2.09 9.37
C GLY A 24 15.22 2.60 8.49
N ASN A 25 14.20 1.79 8.21
CA ASN A 25 13.07 2.22 7.40
C ASN A 25 12.20 3.23 8.15
N LEU A 26 11.94 4.38 7.54
CA LEU A 26 10.95 5.35 7.98
C LEU A 26 9.80 5.31 7.01
N ALA A 27 8.60 5.12 7.52
CA ALA A 27 7.41 5.25 6.71
C ALA A 27 6.40 6.17 7.40
N ILE A 28 5.67 6.92 6.58
CA ILE A 28 4.71 7.94 7.00
C ILE A 28 3.47 7.74 6.17
N GLN A 29 2.31 7.76 6.80
CA GLN A 29 1.03 7.74 6.12
C GLN A 29 0.21 8.91 6.56
N ASP A 30 -0.34 9.62 5.59
CA ASP A 30 -1.10 10.83 5.82
C ASP A 30 -2.40 10.77 5.03
N ARG A 31 -3.47 11.35 5.57
CA ARG A 31 -4.79 11.32 4.95
C ARG A 31 -5.33 12.74 4.85
N ASP A 32 -5.30 13.27 3.64
CA ASP A 32 -5.91 14.56 3.33
C ASP A 32 -7.42 14.38 3.13
N GLU A 33 -8.23 15.03 3.95
CA GLU A 33 -9.65 15.22 3.63
C GLU A 33 -9.88 16.54 2.91
N PHE A 34 -10.46 16.46 1.71
CA PHE A 34 -10.97 17.61 0.97
C PHE A 34 -12.49 17.62 0.97
N LEU A 35 -13.07 18.74 1.41
CA LEU A 35 -14.50 19.00 1.29
C LEU A 35 -14.78 19.78 -0.01
N GLY A 36 -15.22 19.05 -1.03
CA GLY A 36 -15.80 19.64 -2.24
C GLY A 36 -17.22 20.14 -2.00
N ALA A 37 -17.77 20.89 -2.96
CA ALA A 37 -19.11 21.47 -2.90
C ALA A 37 -20.18 20.49 -2.37
N LYS A 38 -21.14 21.03 -1.61
CA LYS A 38 -22.26 20.37 -0.89
C LYS A 38 -22.25 18.82 -0.95
N GLY A 39 -21.38 18.21 -0.14
CA GLY A 39 -21.47 16.80 0.22
C GLY A 39 -20.45 15.86 -0.42
N PHE A 40 -19.65 16.32 -1.38
CA PHE A 40 -18.57 15.50 -1.94
C PHE A 40 -17.32 15.58 -1.06
N LYS A 41 -16.97 14.46 -0.42
CA LYS A 41 -15.74 14.33 0.36
C LYS A 41 -14.76 13.43 -0.39
N LEU A 42 -13.56 13.92 -0.64
CA LEU A 42 -12.45 13.10 -1.13
C LEU A 42 -11.44 12.94 -0.02
N GLY A 43 -11.10 11.69 0.30
CA GLY A 43 -9.96 11.35 1.14
C GLY A 43 -8.80 10.90 0.26
N LEU A 44 -7.66 11.56 0.35
CA LEU A 44 -6.43 11.19 -0.36
C LEU A 44 -5.43 10.60 0.64
N LEU A 45 -5.03 9.35 0.40
CA LEU A 45 -3.95 8.73 1.17
C LEU A 45 -2.61 9.07 0.54
N ARG A 46 -1.65 9.51 1.34
CA ARG A 46 -0.24 9.67 0.96
C ARG A 46 0.59 8.72 1.81
N THR A 47 1.49 7.97 1.20
CA THR A 47 2.38 7.05 1.93
C THR A 47 3.82 7.27 1.50
N TYR A 48 4.67 7.67 2.43
CA TYR A 48 6.12 7.72 2.28
C TYR A 48 6.75 6.44 2.82
N ASN A 49 7.78 5.93 2.16
CA ASN A 49 8.67 4.90 2.72
C ASN A 49 10.11 5.14 2.24
N SER A 50 11.03 5.41 3.15
CA SER A 50 12.43 5.77 2.83
C SER A 50 13.21 4.70 2.07
N GLN A 51 12.71 3.46 2.07
CA GLN A 51 13.25 2.30 1.37
C GLN A 51 12.32 1.78 0.25
N ALA A 52 11.35 2.58 -0.18
CA ALA A 52 10.51 2.23 -1.32
C ALA A 52 11.35 2.10 -2.60
N GLY A 53 11.04 1.09 -3.41
CA GLY A 53 11.68 0.89 -4.72
C GLY A 53 10.95 1.55 -5.88
N LEU A 54 9.62 1.72 -5.77
CA LEU A 54 8.74 2.37 -6.75
C LEU A 54 7.59 3.03 -5.98
N ASP A 55 7.39 4.33 -6.15
CA ASP A 55 6.29 5.10 -5.54
C ASP A 55 5.12 5.34 -6.51
N GLY A 56 5.41 5.38 -7.81
CA GLY A 56 4.42 5.49 -8.89
C GLY A 56 4.52 6.77 -9.71
N ASP A 57 5.49 7.66 -9.44
CA ASP A 57 5.67 8.90 -10.19
C ASP A 57 7.13 9.38 -10.32
N ASN A 58 7.62 10.23 -9.42
CA ASN A 58 8.87 10.99 -9.53
C ASN A 58 10.01 10.38 -8.70
N ASN A 59 9.79 9.23 -8.07
CA ASN A 59 10.79 8.49 -7.31
C ASN A 59 11.29 9.24 -6.04
N ASP A 60 10.45 10.09 -5.44
CA ASP A 60 10.68 10.78 -4.15
C ASP A 60 10.23 9.97 -2.92
N ASN A 61 9.80 8.73 -3.15
CA ASN A 61 9.26 7.75 -2.21
C ASN A 61 7.88 8.08 -1.65
N TRP A 62 7.21 9.13 -2.13
CA TRP A 62 5.81 9.41 -1.82
C TRP A 62 4.88 8.79 -2.84
N ARG A 63 3.99 7.95 -2.34
CA ARG A 63 2.91 7.38 -3.12
C ARG A 63 1.59 8.05 -2.81
N ILE A 64 0.87 8.42 -3.87
CA ILE A 64 -0.51 8.85 -3.79
C ILE A 64 -1.46 7.64 -3.95
N GLY A 65 -2.45 7.52 -3.07
CA GLY A 65 -3.39 6.39 -3.03
C GLY A 65 -4.27 6.24 -4.27
N ALA A 66 -4.29 7.26 -5.14
CA ALA A 66 -4.88 7.19 -6.47
C ALA A 66 -4.21 6.15 -7.38
N TYR A 67 -2.93 5.81 -7.15
CA TYR A 67 -2.17 4.89 -8.00
C TYR A 67 -2.47 3.40 -7.76
N LYS A 68 -3.52 3.05 -7.00
CA LYS A 68 -3.95 1.66 -6.83
C LYS A 68 -4.19 0.99 -8.18
N GLN A 69 -3.78 -0.27 -8.30
CA GLN A 69 -3.83 -0.98 -9.57
C GLN A 69 -4.00 -2.49 -9.34
N VAL A 70 -4.60 -3.16 -10.32
CA VAL A 70 -4.57 -4.61 -10.46
C VAL A 70 -3.97 -4.91 -11.82
N ARG A 71 -2.91 -5.73 -11.85
CA ARG A 71 -2.25 -6.12 -13.09
C ARG A 71 -2.01 -7.61 -13.14
N LEU A 72 -2.02 -8.16 -14.35
CA LEU A 72 -1.58 -9.53 -14.62
C LEU A 72 -0.06 -9.56 -14.56
N GLU A 73 0.49 -10.43 -13.72
CA GLU A 73 1.94 -10.64 -13.61
C GLU A 73 2.41 -11.79 -14.50
N SER A 74 1.57 -12.83 -14.66
CA SER A 74 1.92 -13.99 -15.47
C SER A 74 0.68 -14.72 -16.01
N GLY A 75 0.86 -15.45 -17.12
CA GLY A 75 -0.20 -16.25 -17.75
C GLY A 75 -1.25 -15.41 -18.47
N ALA A 76 -2.46 -15.97 -18.59
CA ALA A 76 -3.65 -15.30 -19.11
C ALA A 76 -4.73 -15.20 -18.02
N VAL A 77 -5.51 -14.12 -18.02
CA VAL A 77 -6.58 -13.93 -17.01
C VAL A 77 -7.53 -15.12 -17.02
N GLY A 78 -7.79 -15.71 -15.85
CA GLY A 78 -8.68 -16.86 -15.68
C GLY A 78 -8.09 -18.21 -16.10
N ALA A 79 -6.79 -18.27 -16.41
CA ALA A 79 -6.12 -19.53 -16.75
C ALA A 79 -5.33 -20.11 -15.57
N VAL A 80 -5.22 -21.44 -15.53
CA VAL A 80 -4.33 -22.15 -14.59
C VAL A 80 -2.91 -21.61 -14.72
N GLY A 81 -2.28 -21.33 -13.58
CA GLY A 81 -0.93 -20.78 -13.51
C GLY A 81 -0.86 -19.26 -13.68
N SER A 82 -1.98 -18.57 -13.91
CA SER A 82 -1.97 -17.10 -13.96
C SER A 82 -1.90 -16.46 -12.57
N THR A 83 -1.22 -15.32 -12.50
CA THR A 83 -1.09 -14.52 -11.28
C THR A 83 -1.47 -13.07 -11.49
N LEU A 84 -2.18 -12.49 -10.52
CA LEU A 84 -2.47 -11.07 -10.46
C LEU A 84 -1.71 -10.43 -9.31
N LEU A 85 -1.30 -9.18 -9.48
CA LEU A 85 -0.85 -8.33 -8.39
C LEU A 85 -1.81 -7.17 -8.19
N ARG A 86 -2.29 -7.01 -6.96
CA ARG A 86 -3.05 -5.84 -6.53
C ARG A 86 -2.16 -4.95 -5.69
N VAL A 87 -1.91 -3.73 -6.16
CA VAL A 87 -1.30 -2.66 -5.36
C VAL A 87 -2.40 -1.83 -4.73
N ARG A 88 -2.37 -1.71 -3.40
CA ARG A 88 -3.35 -0.94 -2.62
C ARG A 88 -2.99 0.55 -2.59
N GLU A 89 -3.87 1.32 -1.95
CA GLU A 89 -3.74 2.77 -1.80
C GLU A 89 -2.47 3.15 -1.03
N ASP A 90 -2.09 2.35 -0.03
CA ASP A 90 -0.88 2.54 0.76
C ASP A 90 0.39 2.01 0.05
N GLY A 91 0.28 1.46 -1.16
CA GLY A 91 1.39 0.85 -1.89
C GLY A 91 1.68 -0.59 -1.53
N SER A 92 0.98 -1.17 -0.56
CA SER A 92 1.17 -2.59 -0.25
C SER A 92 0.63 -3.47 -1.37
N GLU A 93 1.34 -4.57 -1.62
CA GLU A 93 1.06 -5.46 -2.73
C GLU A 93 0.44 -6.77 -2.22
N VAL A 94 -0.55 -7.28 -2.93
CA VAL A 94 -1.13 -8.60 -2.68
C VAL A 94 -1.10 -9.37 -3.98
N ARG A 95 -0.40 -10.51 -3.98
CA ARG A 95 -0.37 -11.43 -5.10
C ARG A 95 -1.52 -12.41 -4.98
N TYR A 96 -2.16 -12.70 -6.10
CA TYR A 96 -3.21 -13.69 -6.23
C TYR A 96 -2.83 -14.74 -7.26
N GLN A 97 -3.16 -15.99 -6.96
CA GLN A 97 -3.03 -17.12 -7.87
C GLN A 97 -4.42 -17.59 -8.30
N TYR A 98 -4.56 -17.98 -9.56
CA TYR A 98 -5.80 -18.54 -10.06
C TYR A 98 -6.00 -19.96 -9.53
N ASP A 99 -7.10 -20.16 -8.82
CA ASP A 99 -7.59 -21.47 -8.38
C ASP A 99 -8.67 -21.97 -9.36
N ALA A 100 -8.34 -23.02 -10.11
CA ALA A 100 -9.23 -23.60 -11.10
C ALA A 100 -10.38 -24.42 -10.50
N ALA A 101 -10.25 -24.92 -9.27
CA ALA A 101 -11.31 -25.66 -8.61
C ALA A 101 -12.48 -24.74 -8.25
N THR A 102 -12.16 -23.50 -7.85
CA THR A 102 -13.15 -22.48 -7.49
C THR A 102 -13.33 -21.40 -8.55
N GLN A 103 -12.63 -21.52 -9.69
CA GLN A 103 -12.65 -20.58 -10.81
C GLN A 103 -12.43 -19.11 -10.37
N SER A 104 -11.49 -18.89 -9.46
CA SER A 104 -11.30 -17.56 -8.86
C SER A 104 -9.88 -17.32 -8.39
N TYR A 105 -9.51 -16.05 -8.24
CA TYR A 105 -8.21 -15.65 -7.72
C TYR A 105 -8.19 -15.68 -6.18
N ARG A 106 -7.17 -16.32 -5.60
CA ARG A 106 -6.94 -16.43 -4.15
C ARG A 106 -5.62 -15.77 -3.77
N ALA A 107 -5.61 -15.05 -2.66
CA ALA A 107 -4.40 -14.37 -2.18
C ALA A 107 -3.33 -15.41 -1.81
N SER A 108 -2.11 -15.24 -2.33
CA SER A 108 -0.97 -16.14 -2.10
C SER A 108 0.14 -15.48 -1.29
N SER A 109 0.32 -14.16 -1.40
CA SER A 109 1.31 -13.43 -0.61
C SER A 109 0.94 -11.96 -0.44
N VAL A 110 1.44 -11.33 0.62
CA VAL A 110 1.27 -9.90 0.91
C VAL A 110 2.63 -9.28 1.19
N THR A 111 2.93 -8.18 0.49
CA THR A 111 4.08 -7.32 0.78
C THR A 111 3.53 -6.01 1.40
N PRO A 112 3.72 -5.77 2.70
CA PRO A 112 3.29 -4.51 3.33
C PRO A 112 4.07 -3.33 2.76
N CYS A 113 3.47 -2.14 2.76
CA CYS A 113 4.19 -0.93 2.36
C CYS A 113 5.17 -0.41 3.41
N TRP A 114 5.26 -1.04 4.58
CA TRP A 114 6.09 -0.58 5.71
C TRP A 114 7.37 -1.42 5.91
N ASN A 115 7.55 -2.52 5.17
CA ASN A 115 8.70 -3.42 5.36
C ASN A 115 9.20 -4.02 4.04
N ASN A 116 10.45 -3.73 3.69
CA ASN A 116 11.30 -4.68 2.98
C ASN A 116 12.02 -5.56 4.03
N ALA A 117 11.61 -6.82 4.10
CA ALA A 117 12.15 -7.96 4.86
C ALA A 117 12.07 -7.93 6.41
N LEU A 118 11.20 -8.78 6.95
CA LEU A 118 11.61 -9.65 8.07
C LEU A 118 12.50 -10.76 7.52
#